data_AF-A0A1M7GL81-F1
#
_entry.id   AF-A0A1M7GL81-F1
#
_cell.length_a   1.000
_cell.length_b   1.000
_cell.length_c   1.000
_cell.angle_alpha   90.00
_cell.angle_beta   90.00
_cell.angle_gamma   90.00
#
_symmetry.space_group_name_H-M   'P 1'
#
loop_
_entity.id
_entity.type
_entity.pdbx_description
1 polymer ?
#
loop_
_entity_poly.entity_id
_entity_poly.type
_entity_poly.pdbx_seq_one_letter_code
_entity_poly.pdbx_strand_id
1 'polypeptide(L)'
;MKLSGKFDFLGAIANQSSKEGSKPYYVVSLLQDVDVTKVYVDYDTYLNIKDIPKMTPVDVDLDITVNKDRTYISLLTVSNAKQVKTA
;
A
#
# COMPACT_ATOMS: atom_id res chain seq x y z
N MET A 1 -10.47 -13.50 1.74
CA MET A 1 -9.42 -14.32 2.36
C MET A 1 -8.37 -13.39 2.92
N LYS A 2 -7.79 -13.70 4.07
CA LYS A 2 -6.72 -12.89 4.65
C LYS A 2 -5.36 -13.44 4.22
N LEU A 3 -4.45 -12.56 3.86
CA LEU A 3 -3.06 -12.89 3.54
C LEU A 3 -2.15 -12.04 4.42
N SER A 4 -1.26 -12.69 5.15
CA SER A 4 -0.18 -12.02 5.89
C SER A 4 1.14 -12.44 5.27
N GLY A 5 2.02 -11.48 4.98
CA GLY A 5 3.28 -11.78 4.31
C GLY A 5 4.31 -10.67 4.42
N LYS A 6 5.54 -11.00 4.02
CA LYS A 6 6.63 -10.04 3.88
C LYS A 6 6.67 -9.52 2.46
N PHE A 7 6.73 -8.20 2.33
CA PHE A 7 6.81 -7.49 1.06
C PHE A 7 7.91 -6.45 1.12
N ASP A 8 8.50 -6.11 -0.01
CA ASP A 8 9.33 -4.91 -0.12
C ASP A 8 8.44 -3.72 -0.48
N PHE A 9 8.52 -2.65 0.32
CA PHE A 9 7.81 -1.41 0.05
C PHE A 9 8.42 -0.70 -1.16
N LEU A 10 7.64 -0.44 -2.20
CA LEU A 10 8.13 0.24 -3.41
C LEU A 10 7.83 1.74 -3.45
N GLY A 11 6.89 2.21 -2.63
CA GLY A 11 6.48 3.61 -2.59
C GLY A 11 4.98 3.78 -2.41
N ALA A 12 4.57 4.97 -1.98
CA ALA A 12 3.18 5.40 -2.00
C ALA A 12 3.06 6.70 -2.81
N ILE A 13 2.01 6.80 -3.63
CA ILE A 13 1.75 7.94 -4.51
C ILE A 13 0.39 8.53 -4.16
N ALA A 14 0.35 9.83 -3.92
CA ALA A 14 -0.88 10.61 -3.96
C ALA A 14 -1.09 11.13 -5.37
N ASN A 15 -2.20 10.76 -6.01
CA ASN A 15 -2.59 11.36 -7.26
C ASN A 15 -3.72 12.36 -7.00
N GLN A 16 -3.39 13.64 -7.14
CA GLN A 16 -4.38 14.70 -7.26
C GLN A 16 -4.79 14.74 -8.72
N SER A 17 -5.98 14.22 -9.04
CA SER A 17 -6.48 14.35 -10.40
C SER A 17 -6.61 15.84 -10.74
N SER A 18 -6.11 16.19 -11.92
CA SER A 18 -6.14 17.55 -12.46
C SER A 18 -7.55 18.03 -12.81
N LYS A 19 -8.54 17.13 -12.77
CA LYS A 19 -9.94 17.44 -13.07
C LYS A 19 -10.65 17.97 -11.82
N GLU A 20 -11.14 19.19 -11.90
CA GLU A 20 -11.93 19.82 -10.86
C GLU A 20 -13.10 18.92 -10.42
N GLY A 21 -13.24 18.72 -9.10
CA GLY A 21 -14.27 17.87 -8.49
C GLY A 21 -13.94 16.38 -8.39
N SER A 22 -12.80 15.91 -8.89
CA SER A 22 -12.39 14.51 -8.68
C SER A 22 -11.89 14.28 -7.26
N LYS A 23 -12.22 13.12 -6.68
CA LYS A 23 -11.63 12.70 -5.40
C LYS A 23 -10.17 12.30 -5.63
N PRO A 24 -9.23 12.76 -4.76
CA PRO A 24 -7.87 12.24 -4.79
C PRO A 24 -7.90 10.73 -4.52
N TYR A 25 -6.93 10.02 -5.09
CA TYR A 25 -6.71 8.62 -4.78
C TYR A 25 -5.24 8.38 -4.42
N TYR A 26 -5.04 7.39 -3.55
CA TYR A 26 -3.73 7.06 -3.01
C TYR A 26 -3.42 5.61 -3.35
N VAL A 27 -2.20 5.35 -3.81
CA VAL A 27 -1.76 4.02 -4.23
C VAL A 27 -0.49 3.65 -3.49
N VAL A 28 -0.46 2.44 -2.96
CA VAL A 28 0.71 1.82 -2.35
C VAL A 28 1.21 0.74 -3.29
N SER A 29 2.52 0.71 -3.56
CA SER A 29 3.16 -0.33 -4.34
C SER A 29 3.98 -1.23 -3.43
N LEU A 30 3.73 -2.53 -3.50
CA LEU A 30 4.40 -3.59 -2.75
C LEU A 30 5.00 -4.59 -3.74
N LEU A 31 6.15 -5.17 -3.40
CA LEU A 31 6.80 -6.23 -4.17
C LEU A 31 6.85 -7.50 -3.34
N GLN A 32 6.39 -8.61 -3.91
CA GLN A 32 6.60 -9.94 -3.38
C GLN A 32 7.34 -10.77 -4.42
N ASP A 33 8.59 -11.14 -4.12
CA ASP A 33 9.52 -11.77 -5.06
C ASP A 33 9.71 -10.94 -6.34
N VAL A 34 8.95 -11.23 -7.40
CA VAL A 34 8.98 -10.51 -8.69
C VAL A 34 7.67 -9.80 -9.01
N ASP A 35 6.62 -10.03 -8.22
CA ASP A 35 5.27 -9.54 -8.49
C ASP A 35 5.00 -8.22 -7.78
N VAL A 36 4.72 -7.19 -8.57
CA VAL A 36 4.35 -5.87 -8.07
C VAL A 36 2.84 -5.78 -7.87
N THR A 37 2.42 -5.52 -6.64
CA THR A 37 1.03 -5.30 -6.28
C THR A 37 0.79 -3.82 -6.00
N LYS A 38 -0.24 -3.24 -6.62
CA LYS A 38 -0.70 -1.88 -6.36
C LYS A 38 -2.02 -1.92 -5.61
N VAL A 39 -2.06 -1.34 -4.42
CA VAL A 39 -3.26 -1.30 -3.58
C VAL A 39 -3.73 0.14 -3.45
N TYR A 40 -5.00 0.38 -3.73
CA TYR A 40 -5.63 1.68 -3.48
C TYR A 40 -6.00 1.79 -2.01
N VAL A 41 -5.63 2.90 -1.40
CA VAL A 41 -5.81 3.14 0.04
C VAL A 41 -6.47 4.49 0.29
N ASP A 42 -6.96 4.68 1.52
CA ASP A 42 -7.40 5.99 1.99
C ASP A 42 -6.23 6.92 2.35
N TYR A 43 -6.56 8.17 2.64
CA TYR A 43 -5.57 9.20 2.95
C TYR A 43 -4.79 8.91 4.23
N ASP A 44 -5.47 8.40 5.26
CA ASP A 44 -4.86 8.15 6.57
C ASP A 44 -3.83 7.03 6.47
N THR A 45 -4.17 5.94 5.76
CA THR A 45 -3.25 4.84 5.46
C THR A 45 -2.05 5.35 4.66
N TYR A 46 -2.28 6.19 3.64
CA TYR A 46 -1.20 6.80 2.86
C TYR A 46 -0.24 7.62 3.73
N LEU A 47 -0.75 8.49 4.60
CA LEU A 47 0.08 9.33 5.47
C LEU A 47 0.98 8.51 6.39
N ASN A 48 0.48 7.36 6.87
CA ASN A 48 1.22 6.51 7.79
C ASN A 48 2.41 5.77 7.15
N ILE A 49 2.41 5.63 5.81
CA ILE A 49 3.37 4.77 5.11
C ILE A 49 4.15 5.47 4.00
N LYS A 50 3.76 6.69 3.59
CA LYS A 50 4.39 7.41 2.46
C LYS A 50 5.89 7.64 2.63
N ASP A 51 6.36 7.72 3.88
CA ASP A 51 7.76 8.04 4.20
C ASP A 51 8.59 6.76 4.46
N ILE A 52 8.02 5.57 4.28
CA ILE A 52 8.78 4.32 4.33
C ILE A 52 9.80 4.34 3.18
N PRO A 53 11.10 4.12 3.43
CA PRO A 53 12.09 4.06 2.36
C PRO A 53 11.79 2.92 1.38
N LYS A 54 12.07 3.15 0.10
CA LYS A 54 11.92 2.12 -0.94
C LYS A 54 12.80 0.91 -0.63
N MET A 55 12.34 -0.30 -0.97
CA MET A 55 12.96 -1.58 -0.67
C MET A 55 13.09 -1.89 0.82
N THR A 56 12.30 -1.22 1.68
CA THR A 56 12.18 -1.61 3.09
C THR A 56 11.29 -2.85 3.17
N PRO A 57 11.77 -3.97 3.75
CA PRO A 57 10.91 -5.11 4.03
C PRO A 57 9.87 -4.72 5.07
N VAL A 58 8.60 -4.98 4.77
CA VAL A 58 7.45 -4.69 5.61
C VAL A 58 6.59 -5.93 5.78
N ASP A 59 6.04 -6.09 6.97
CA ASP A 59 5.01 -7.09 7.23
C ASP A 59 3.65 -6.48 6.89
N VAL A 60 2.91 -7.15 6.01
CA VAL A 60 1.66 -6.64 5.44
C VAL A 60 0.54 -7.64 5.67
N ASP A 61 -0.61 -7.13 6.12
CA ASP A 61 -1.88 -7.86 6.10
C ASP A 61 -2.80 -7.32 5.01
N LEU A 62 -3.26 -8.21 4.14
CA LEU A 62 -4.23 -7.95 3.09
C LEU A 62 -5.54 -8.69 3.34
N ASP A 63 -6.67 -8.05 3.03
CA ASP A 63 -7.93 -8.73 2.81
C ASP A 63 -8.23 -8.78 1.31
N ILE A 64 -8.30 -10.00 0.77
CA ILE A 64 -8.48 -10.27 -0.65
C ILE A 64 -9.85 -10.91 -0.85
N THR A 65 -10.77 -10.19 -1.47
CA THR A 65 -12.10 -10.72 -1.83
C THR A 65 -12.13 -11.01 -3.32
N VAL A 66 -12.24 -12.29 -3.67
CA VAL A 66 -12.36 -12.74 -5.06
C VAL A 66 -13.83 -13.05 -5.35
N ASN A 67 -14.42 -12.29 -6.26
CA ASN A 67 -15.75 -12.53 -6.81
C ASN A 67 -15.62 -13.06 -8.25
N LYS A 68 -16.75 -13.51 -8.83
CA LYS A 68 -16.78 -14.05 -10.20
C LYS A 68 -16.15 -13.11 -11.24
N ASP A 69 -16.39 -11.80 -11.11
CA ASP A 69 -16.02 -10.82 -12.12
C ASP A 69 -14.87 -9.89 -11.69
N ARG A 70 -14.51 -9.88 -10.38
CA ARG A 70 -13.60 -8.89 -9.80
C ARG A 70 -12.86 -9.41 -8.57
N THR A 71 -11.62 -8.97 -8.40
CA THR A 71 -10.85 -9.13 -7.17
C THR A 71 -10.68 -7.78 -6.49
N TYR A 72 -10.98 -7.73 -5.20
CA TYR A 72 -10.78 -6.58 -4.34
C TYR A 72 -9.65 -6.89 -3.37
N ILE A 73 -8.70 -5.95 -3.22
CA ILE A 73 -7.59 -6.07 -2.30
C ILE A 73 -7.61 -4.83 -1.41
N SER A 74 -7.69 -5.05 -0.10
CA SER A 74 -7.62 -4.00 0.92
C SER A 74 -6.34 -4.18 1.73
N LEU A 75 -5.59 -3.09 1.89
CA LEU A 75 -4.46 -3.03 2.80
C LEU A 75 -5.00 -2.82 4.23
N LEU A 76 -4.78 -3.77 5.12
CA LEU A 76 -5.26 -3.67 6.51
C LEU A 76 -4.19 -3.07 7.41
N THR A 77 -2.96 -3.56 7.31
CA THR A 77 -1.85 -3.13 8.16
C THR A 77 -0.54 -3.16 7.36
N VAL A 78 0.38 -2.28 7.76
CA VAL A 78 1.79 -2.31 7.39
C VAL A 78 2.58 -2.12 8.68
N SER A 79 3.49 -3.04 8.97
CA SER A 79 4.32 -2.99 10.17
C SER A 79 5.79 -3.32 9.83
N ASN A 80 6.70 -3.09 10.79
CA ASN A 80 8.14 -3.27 10.62
C ASN A 80 8.85 -2.36 9.60
N ALA A 81 8.23 -1.25 9.19
CA ALA A 81 9.02 -0.14 8.68
C ALA A 81 9.96 0.32 9.79
N LYS A 82 11.27 0.06 9.68
CA LYS A 82 12.26 0.65 10.58
C LYS A 82 12.02 2.16 10.55
N GLN A 83 11.41 2.70 11.60
CA GLN A 83 11.37 4.14 11.79
C GLN A 83 12.83 4.56 11.90
N VAL A 84 13.34 5.22 10.86
CA VAL A 84 14.59 5.94 10.96
C VAL A 84 14.29 7.06 11.93
N LYS A 85 14.58 6.83 13.22
CA LYS A 85 14.65 7.89 14.21
C LYS A 85 15.74 8.83 13.72
N THR A 86 15.33 9.98 13.19
CA THR A 86 16.23 11.10 12.98
C THR A 86 16.81 11.46 14.35
N ALA A 87 18.13 11.31 14.47
CA ALA A 87 18.90 11.69 15.65
C ALA A 87 18.93 13.22 15.83
#